data_AF-J6HEN2-F1
#
_entry.id   AF-J6HEN2-F1
#
_cell.length_a   1.000
_cell.length_b   1.000
_cell.length_c   1.000
_cell.angle_alpha   90.00
_cell.angle_beta   90.00
_cell.angle_gamma   90.00
#
_symmetry.space_group_name_H-M   'P 1'
#
loop_
_entity.id
_entity.type
_entity.pdbx_description
1 polymer ?
#
loop_
_entity_poly.entity_id
_entity_poly.type
_entity_poly.pdbx_seq_one_letter_code
_entity_poly.pdbx_strand_id
1 'polypeptide(L)'
;MSNSLKQGFPRDITAGGLLKIDIAEGKEIHLEIPVEPKEEMSGRAPSVLFRSDKQKELYEDEAAAHSVRHVLKNCAFPVTEVRLGERTSFEDGVLTVRKSLEAEAQGCNDLVKSAELDIIYPDKQHVYTNSMMDVQPIAVKKEGMLGEGTTFEMTGVYMMLTGTDEAGLQIADANVSNGIYEENVEFGRPGAPDRDAFIIRLNVTIQEGCGMERPGPLAAHQALDIITQELREVLKEKDASTAAAEREYLDVERQGALRILLVKEIMGQGAMHDNLILPDEPCGFLGGRPNVDLGNVPVLLRPNEVLDGGIHALTCITPDTKETSLHYWREPYLKRLASDPEIDLLGVLFVGSPQANTEKFYVSGRVGAIVEALNPDGCIVTTEGFGNNHIDFASHIEQIGSLGIPVVGCSYCGVQGALVVGNKYMDVMVDHCVTEHGNVEDILAKNTGTEETAIRAVALVKNKIVGEKIRQAERRYNPALIKDNEELAEEVYGHADPRYSCE
;
A
#
# COMPACT_ATOMS: atom_id res chain seq x y z
N MET A 1 3.56 -42.80 51.10
CA MET A 1 2.23 -42.23 51.40
C MET A 1 1.73 -41.55 50.14
N SER A 2 0.56 -41.97 49.69
CA SER A 2 -0.18 -41.45 48.53
C SER A 2 -0.68 -40.03 48.77
N ASN A 3 -0.79 -39.22 47.71
CA ASN A 3 -2.10 -38.72 47.28
C ASN A 3 -2.08 -38.13 45.87
N SER A 4 -3.00 -38.65 45.07
CA SER A 4 -3.37 -38.25 43.72
C SER A 4 -4.27 -37.02 43.73
N LEU A 5 -4.13 -36.14 42.73
CA LEU A 5 -5.25 -35.39 42.18
C LEU A 5 -5.19 -35.47 40.65
N LYS A 6 -6.07 -36.31 40.11
CA LYS A 6 -6.44 -36.35 38.70
C LYS A 6 -7.17 -35.04 38.39
N GLN A 7 -6.69 -34.25 37.44
CA GLN A 7 -7.54 -33.30 36.72
C GLN A 7 -7.93 -33.95 35.40
N GLY A 8 -9.19 -34.36 35.31
CA GLY A 8 -9.78 -34.85 34.08
C GLY A 8 -10.04 -33.68 33.14
N PHE A 9 -9.66 -33.85 31.88
CA PHE A 9 -10.18 -33.03 30.78
C PHE A 9 -11.70 -33.24 30.70
N PRO A 10 -12.54 -32.19 30.72
CA PRO A 10 -13.90 -32.32 30.27
C PRO A 10 -13.87 -32.50 28.75
N ARG A 11 -14.10 -33.73 28.28
CA ARG A 11 -14.55 -33.99 26.92
C ARG A 11 -16.05 -33.75 26.89
N ASP A 12 -16.46 -32.57 26.44
CA ASP A 12 -17.80 -32.38 25.89
C ASP A 12 -17.63 -31.97 24.42
N ILE A 13 -17.55 -32.98 23.55
CA ILE A 13 -17.74 -32.81 22.11
C ILE A 13 -19.25 -32.81 21.89
N THR A 14 -19.84 -31.64 21.66
CA THR A 14 -21.24 -31.57 21.20
C THR A 14 -21.33 -32.04 19.75
N ALA A 15 -22.38 -32.79 19.42
CA ALA A 15 -22.66 -33.26 18.08
C ALA A 15 -22.83 -32.05 17.13
N GLY A 16 -21.77 -31.72 16.38
CA GLY A 16 -21.70 -30.52 15.53
C GLY A 16 -20.29 -29.98 15.25
N GLY A 17 -19.21 -30.61 15.72
CA GLY A 17 -17.85 -30.35 15.20
C GLY A 17 -17.19 -29.03 15.62
N LEU A 18 -17.73 -28.31 16.60
CA LEU A 18 -17.14 -27.04 17.09
C LEU A 18 -16.36 -27.24 18.39
N LEU A 19 -15.11 -26.76 18.42
CA LEU A 19 -14.31 -26.62 19.64
C LEU A 19 -14.55 -25.22 20.21
N LYS A 20 -15.25 -25.14 21.35
CA LYS A 20 -15.51 -23.88 22.06
C LYS A 20 -14.46 -23.71 23.17
N ILE A 21 -13.69 -22.63 23.14
CA ILE A 21 -12.77 -22.28 24.22
C ILE A 21 -13.23 -20.97 24.86
N ASP A 22 -13.69 -21.05 26.11
CA ASP A 22 -14.06 -19.89 26.92
C ASP A 22 -12.85 -19.44 27.76
N ILE A 23 -12.39 -18.19 27.59
CA ILE A 23 -11.39 -17.55 28.44
C ILE A 23 -12.05 -16.38 29.17
N ALA A 24 -12.16 -16.48 30.50
CA ALA A 24 -12.82 -15.48 31.33
C ALA A 24 -11.83 -14.42 31.82
N GLU A 25 -11.68 -13.34 31.06
CA GLU A 25 -11.58 -11.92 31.50
C GLU A 25 -11.22 -11.05 30.28
N GLY A 26 -12.25 -10.52 29.62
CA GLY A 26 -12.16 -9.71 28.41
C GLY A 26 -13.46 -9.90 27.63
N LYS A 27 -14.29 -8.87 27.56
CA LYS A 27 -15.65 -8.99 27.02
C LYS A 27 -15.63 -9.41 25.54
N GLU A 28 -16.18 -10.60 25.30
CA GLU A 28 -16.66 -11.20 24.05
C GLU A 28 -15.77 -11.09 22.80
N ILE A 29 -14.72 -11.92 22.75
CA ILE A 29 -14.06 -12.31 21.50
C ILE A 29 -14.54 -13.71 21.12
N HIS A 30 -15.17 -13.85 19.94
CA HIS A 30 -15.58 -15.14 19.39
C HIS A 30 -14.51 -15.65 18.41
N LEU A 31 -13.75 -16.67 18.82
CA LEU A 31 -12.83 -17.41 17.95
C LEU A 31 -13.53 -18.70 17.48
N GLU A 32 -13.87 -18.77 16.20
CA GLU A 32 -14.40 -19.99 15.57
C GLU A 32 -13.27 -20.74 14.83
N ILE A 33 -12.86 -21.89 15.35
CA ILE A 33 -11.93 -22.80 14.66
C ILE A 33 -12.72 -24.01 14.15
N PRO A 34 -13.08 -24.06 12.84
CA PRO A 34 -13.79 -25.20 12.28
C PRO A 34 -12.84 -26.39 12.07
N VAL A 35 -13.18 -27.53 12.69
CA VAL A 35 -12.50 -28.81 12.49
C VAL A 35 -13.47 -29.75 11.78
N GLU A 36 -13.49 -29.70 10.44
CA GLU A 36 -14.22 -30.69 9.63
C GLU A 36 -13.32 -31.31 8.54
N PRO A 37 -13.57 -32.58 8.15
CA PRO A 37 -12.75 -33.31 7.20
C PRO A 37 -13.03 -32.83 5.76
N LYS A 38 -12.04 -33.02 4.88
CA LYS A 38 -12.12 -32.76 3.45
C LYS A 38 -13.33 -33.47 2.82
N GLU A 39 -14.38 -32.72 2.49
CA GLU A 39 -15.30 -33.08 1.41
C GLU A 39 -15.17 -32.05 0.29
N GLU A 40 -14.81 -32.54 -0.90
CA GLU A 40 -14.80 -31.79 -2.14
C GLU A 40 -16.26 -31.54 -2.56
N MET A 41 -16.73 -30.30 -2.41
CA MET A 41 -17.95 -29.85 -3.09
C MET A 41 -17.61 -29.36 -4.50
N SER A 42 -17.70 -30.27 -5.47
CA SER A 42 -17.75 -29.96 -6.89
C SER A 42 -19.11 -29.33 -7.24
N GLY A 43 -19.19 -28.01 -7.20
CA GLY A 43 -20.39 -27.26 -7.58
C GLY A 43 -20.01 -25.97 -8.30
N ARG A 44 -19.87 -26.04 -9.63
CA ARG A 44 -19.50 -24.92 -10.50
C ARG A 44 -20.72 -23.99 -10.63
N ALA A 45 -20.65 -22.80 -10.04
CA ALA A 45 -21.53 -21.68 -10.38
C ALA A 45 -20.65 -20.58 -11.00
N PRO A 46 -20.99 -20.07 -12.20
CA PRO A 46 -20.11 -19.13 -12.91
C PRO A 46 -20.03 -17.80 -12.15
N SER A 47 -18.82 -17.35 -11.85
CA SER A 47 -18.53 -15.95 -11.53
C SER A 47 -18.56 -15.18 -12.84
N VAL A 48 -19.64 -14.46 -13.10
CA VAL A 48 -19.73 -13.64 -14.31
C VAL A 48 -19.47 -12.18 -13.94
N LEU A 49 -18.39 -11.61 -14.47
CA LEU A 49 -18.24 -10.17 -14.63
C LEU A 49 -19.22 -9.73 -15.72
N PHE A 50 -20.48 -9.49 -15.36
CA PHE A 50 -21.40 -8.80 -16.26
C PHE A 50 -21.16 -7.28 -16.14
N ARG A 51 -20.93 -6.61 -17.28
CA ARG A 51 -21.44 -5.25 -17.47
C ARG A 51 -22.96 -5.36 -17.44
N SER A 52 -23.60 -4.98 -16.33
CA SER A 52 -25.06 -5.05 -16.25
C SER A 52 -25.67 -3.87 -17.00
N ASP A 53 -26.77 -4.08 -17.73
CA ASP A 53 -27.52 -2.98 -18.34
C ASP A 53 -28.12 -2.03 -17.27
N LYS A 54 -28.23 -2.48 -16.02
CA LYS A 54 -28.63 -1.63 -14.88
C LYS A 54 -27.56 -0.61 -14.49
N GLN A 55 -26.27 -0.85 -14.80
CA GLN A 55 -25.26 0.20 -14.67
C GLN A 55 -25.59 1.38 -15.58
N LYS A 56 -26.11 1.17 -16.81
CA LYS A 56 -26.49 2.28 -17.71
C LYS A 56 -27.67 3.10 -17.22
N GLU A 57 -28.68 2.47 -16.62
CA GLU A 57 -29.90 3.17 -16.16
C GLU A 57 -29.64 4.16 -15.01
N LEU A 58 -28.52 4.04 -14.28
CA LEU A 58 -28.15 5.00 -13.24
C LEU A 58 -27.63 6.35 -13.80
N TYR A 59 -27.23 6.38 -15.08
CA TYR A 59 -26.50 7.51 -15.68
C TYR A 59 -27.21 8.17 -16.87
N GLU A 60 -28.47 7.81 -17.14
CA GLU A 60 -29.31 8.52 -18.12
C GLU A 60 -30.19 9.58 -17.43
N ASP A 61 -29.57 10.58 -16.79
CA ASP A 61 -30.20 11.88 -16.60
C ASP A 61 -29.16 13.01 -16.47
N GLU A 62 -29.25 13.96 -17.39
CA GLU A 62 -28.53 15.26 -17.47
C GLU A 62 -26.99 15.27 -17.62
N ALA A 63 -26.51 16.30 -18.33
CA ALA A 63 -25.09 16.65 -18.39
C ALA A 63 -24.62 17.06 -16.99
N ALA A 64 -24.14 16.09 -16.20
CA ALA A 64 -23.68 16.31 -14.83
C ALA A 64 -22.79 17.56 -14.77
N ALA A 65 -23.14 18.49 -13.89
CA ALA A 65 -22.28 19.63 -13.62
C ALA A 65 -21.00 19.11 -12.95
N HIS A 66 -19.88 19.24 -13.65
CA HIS A 66 -18.56 18.91 -13.12
C HIS A 66 -17.90 20.20 -12.64
N SER A 67 -17.41 20.23 -11.40
CA SER A 67 -16.56 21.32 -10.94
C SER A 67 -15.19 20.78 -10.56
N VAL A 68 -14.15 21.38 -11.15
CA VAL A 68 -12.77 21.11 -10.76
C VAL A 68 -12.52 21.81 -9.41
N ARG A 69 -12.23 21.01 -8.38
CA ARG A 69 -11.90 21.50 -7.03
C ARG A 69 -10.44 21.97 -6.98
N HIS A 70 -9.54 21.12 -7.46
CA HIS A 70 -8.10 21.36 -7.45
C HIS A 70 -7.44 20.82 -8.72
N VAL A 71 -6.33 21.45 -9.11
CA VAL A 71 -5.49 21.02 -10.23
C VAL A 71 -4.07 20.84 -9.71
N LEU A 72 -3.50 19.68 -10.02
CA LEU A 72 -2.10 19.37 -9.79
C LEU A 72 -1.43 19.09 -11.13
N LYS A 73 -0.31 19.74 -11.39
CA LYS A 73 0.56 19.48 -12.54
C LYS A 73 1.79 18.73 -12.09
N ASN A 74 2.13 17.66 -12.80
CA ASN A 74 3.36 16.92 -12.60
C ASN A 74 4.19 16.96 -13.88
N CYS A 75 5.37 17.58 -13.80
CA CYS A 75 6.30 17.73 -14.91
C CYS A 75 7.44 16.71 -14.78
N ALA A 76 7.63 15.87 -15.80
CA ALA A 76 8.60 14.80 -15.80
C ALA A 76 9.93 15.24 -16.46
N PHE A 77 11.03 14.89 -15.78
CA PHE A 77 12.40 15.13 -16.21
C PHE A 77 13.15 13.80 -16.33
N PRO A 78 13.23 13.20 -17.53
CA PRO A 78 13.87 11.92 -17.71
C PRO A 78 15.36 11.95 -17.41
N VAL A 79 15.82 10.93 -16.67
CA VAL A 79 17.23 10.68 -16.40
C VAL A 79 17.72 9.56 -17.30
N THR A 80 18.78 9.84 -18.05
CA THR A 80 19.38 8.92 -19.03
C THR A 80 20.74 8.39 -18.60
N GLU A 81 21.39 9.06 -17.64
CA GLU A 81 22.64 8.63 -17.02
C GLU A 81 22.67 9.06 -15.55
N VAL A 82 23.14 8.18 -14.67
CA VAL A 82 23.44 8.51 -13.27
C VAL A 82 24.91 8.20 -12.96
N ARG A 83 25.58 9.13 -12.27
CA ARG A 83 26.97 8.94 -11.82
C ARG A 83 27.24 9.63 -10.49
N LEU A 84 28.22 9.11 -9.75
CA LEU A 84 28.76 9.76 -8.55
C LEU A 84 29.82 10.79 -8.95
N GLY A 85 29.85 11.93 -8.26
CA GLY A 85 30.81 13.00 -8.53
C GLY A 85 31.07 13.91 -7.32
N GLU A 86 31.78 15.00 -7.54
CA GLU A 86 32.13 15.97 -6.48
C GLU A 86 31.00 16.94 -6.14
N ARG A 87 30.02 17.12 -7.04
CA ARG A 87 28.91 18.06 -6.89
C ARG A 87 27.64 17.47 -7.49
N THR A 88 26.50 17.78 -6.89
CA THR A 88 25.20 17.39 -7.44
C THR A 88 24.82 18.33 -8.56
N SER A 89 24.39 17.77 -9.69
CA SER A 89 23.91 18.52 -10.86
C SER A 89 23.03 17.63 -11.72
N PHE A 90 22.10 18.23 -12.44
CA PHE A 90 21.27 17.53 -13.41
C PHE A 90 21.25 18.34 -14.70
N GLU A 91 21.91 17.87 -15.77
CA GLU A 91 21.99 18.59 -17.05
C GLU A 91 21.85 17.61 -18.20
N ASP A 92 21.01 17.95 -19.20
CA ASP A 92 20.78 17.15 -20.41
C ASP A 92 20.48 15.66 -20.14
N GLY A 93 19.71 15.38 -19.09
CA GLY A 93 19.36 14.01 -18.67
C GLY A 93 20.43 13.29 -17.82
N VAL A 94 21.59 13.90 -17.60
CA VAL A 94 22.69 13.34 -16.79
C VAL A 94 22.58 13.84 -15.35
N LEU A 95 22.26 12.94 -14.43
CA LEU A 95 22.24 13.20 -12.99
C LEU A 95 23.58 12.82 -12.36
N THR A 96 24.32 13.82 -11.88
CA THR A 96 25.51 13.60 -11.05
C THR A 96 25.11 13.79 -9.59
N VAL A 97 25.41 12.80 -8.74
CA VAL A 97 25.13 12.82 -7.30
C VAL A 97 26.44 13.05 -6.54
N ARG A 98 26.45 14.03 -5.63
CA ARG A 98 27.62 14.35 -4.81
C ARG A 98 27.94 13.21 -3.85
N LYS A 99 29.07 12.53 -4.04
CA LYS A 99 29.48 11.38 -3.23
C LYS A 99 29.70 11.73 -1.76
N SER A 100 30.17 12.94 -1.45
CA SER A 100 30.42 13.36 -0.07
C SER A 100 29.16 13.48 0.80
N LEU A 101 27.96 13.40 0.21
CA LEU A 101 26.69 13.38 0.95
C LEU A 101 26.59 12.20 1.92
N GLU A 102 27.32 11.11 1.70
CA GLU A 102 27.41 9.98 2.64
C GLU A 102 27.80 10.42 4.06
N ALA A 103 28.76 11.34 4.17
CA ALA A 103 29.22 11.82 5.46
C ALA A 103 28.17 12.70 6.16
N GLU A 104 27.36 13.44 5.39
CA GLU A 104 26.26 14.26 5.90
C GLU A 104 25.07 13.38 6.31
N ALA A 105 24.75 12.37 5.51
CA ALA A 105 23.74 11.36 5.81
C ALA A 105 24.11 10.57 7.07
N GLN A 106 25.37 10.14 7.21
CA GLN A 106 25.87 9.50 8.44
C GLN A 106 25.81 10.46 9.64
N GLY A 107 26.16 11.73 9.45
CA GLY A 107 26.21 12.73 10.52
C GLY A 107 24.85 13.31 10.94
N CYS A 108 23.75 12.92 10.28
CA CYS A 108 22.44 13.51 10.55
C CYS A 108 21.81 13.04 11.87
N ASN A 109 22.20 11.86 12.35
CA ASN A 109 21.62 11.23 13.52
C ASN A 109 22.63 10.26 14.17
N ASP A 110 22.80 10.33 15.49
CA ASP A 110 23.77 9.51 16.24
C ASP A 110 23.53 7.99 16.10
N LEU A 111 22.32 7.57 15.71
CA LEU A 111 22.00 6.17 15.45
C LEU A 111 22.56 5.66 14.12
N VAL A 112 22.89 6.53 13.16
CA VAL A 112 23.48 6.14 11.87
C VAL A 112 24.99 6.01 12.02
N LYS A 113 25.49 4.77 11.97
CA LYS A 113 26.91 4.46 12.19
C LYS A 113 27.71 4.46 10.89
N SER A 114 27.08 4.09 9.78
CA SER A 114 27.63 4.25 8.44
C SER A 114 26.51 4.49 7.42
N ALA A 115 26.87 5.15 6.33
CA ALA A 115 26.01 5.38 5.18
C ALA A 115 26.85 5.24 3.89
N GLU A 116 26.46 4.31 3.02
CA GLU A 116 27.14 3.99 1.77
C GLU A 116 26.20 4.20 0.58
N LEU A 117 26.55 5.15 -0.28
CA LEU A 117 25.83 5.57 -1.45
C LEU A 117 26.41 4.92 -2.71
N ASP A 118 25.62 4.14 -3.42
CA ASP A 118 26.01 3.60 -4.72
C ASP A 118 24.90 3.68 -5.75
N ILE A 119 25.20 3.19 -6.96
CA ILE A 119 24.27 3.19 -8.09
C ILE A 119 24.12 1.76 -8.59
N ILE A 120 22.90 1.27 -8.65
CA ILE A 120 22.56 0.06 -9.39
C ILE A 120 22.14 0.50 -10.79
N TYR A 121 22.90 0.07 -11.79
CA TYR A 121 22.65 0.41 -13.19
C TYR A 121 21.63 -0.56 -13.80
N PRO A 122 20.79 -0.11 -14.75
CA PRO A 122 19.81 -0.98 -15.43
C PRO A 122 20.44 -2.22 -16.08
N ASP A 123 21.66 -2.10 -16.59
CA ASP A 123 22.42 -3.18 -17.24
C ASP A 123 23.26 -4.01 -16.25
N LYS A 124 23.27 -3.68 -14.96
CA LYS A 124 24.09 -4.31 -13.90
C LYS A 124 23.30 -4.50 -12.61
N GLN A 125 22.20 -5.25 -12.70
CA GLN A 125 21.29 -5.49 -11.58
C GLN A 125 21.62 -6.74 -10.74
N HIS A 126 22.60 -7.54 -11.15
CA HIS A 126 23.12 -8.68 -10.38
C HIS A 126 24.02 -8.22 -9.22
N VAL A 127 23.43 -7.55 -8.24
CA VAL A 127 24.12 -6.91 -7.11
C VAL A 127 23.45 -7.33 -5.81
N TYR A 128 24.25 -7.62 -4.77
CA TYR A 128 23.71 -7.90 -3.45
C TYR A 128 23.13 -6.64 -2.81
N THR A 129 21.95 -6.78 -2.21
CA THR A 129 21.26 -5.75 -1.43
C THR A 129 20.98 -6.28 -0.02
N ASN A 130 21.10 -5.40 0.98
CA ASN A 130 20.41 -5.62 2.25
C ASN A 130 18.91 -5.42 2.06
N SER A 131 18.13 -5.75 3.08
CA SER A 131 16.67 -5.68 3.06
C SER A 131 16.23 -4.29 2.65
N MET A 132 15.33 -4.24 1.68
CA MET A 132 14.82 -3.00 1.09
C MET A 132 13.81 -2.36 2.04
N MET A 133 14.22 -1.25 2.65
CA MET A 133 13.42 -0.49 3.60
C MET A 133 12.46 0.46 2.90
N ASP A 134 12.83 1.05 1.76
CA ASP A 134 11.92 1.85 0.96
C ASP A 134 12.45 2.08 -0.46
N VAL A 135 11.53 2.42 -1.35
CA VAL A 135 11.80 2.88 -2.71
C VAL A 135 11.01 4.17 -2.90
N GLN A 136 11.67 5.25 -3.31
CA GLN A 136 11.07 6.58 -3.38
C GLN A 136 11.25 7.20 -4.78
N PRO A 137 10.23 7.92 -5.29
CA PRO A 137 10.43 8.82 -6.41
C PRO A 137 11.35 9.97 -5.99
N ILE A 138 12.04 10.58 -6.97
CA ILE A 138 12.74 11.85 -6.74
C ILE A 138 11.85 12.96 -7.30
N ALA A 139 11.08 13.59 -6.41
CA ALA A 139 10.13 14.64 -6.77
C ALA A 139 10.18 15.82 -5.80
N VAL A 140 9.86 17.02 -6.31
CA VAL A 140 9.93 18.29 -5.57
C VAL A 140 8.75 19.19 -5.92
N LYS A 141 8.18 19.88 -4.93
CA LYS A 141 7.20 20.96 -5.13
C LYS A 141 7.90 22.18 -5.73
N LYS A 142 7.58 22.48 -6.98
CA LYS A 142 7.99 23.72 -7.65
C LYS A 142 7.14 24.90 -7.18
N GLU A 143 5.84 24.69 -7.08
CA GLU A 143 4.86 25.71 -6.68
C GLU A 143 3.67 25.05 -5.96
N GLY A 144 3.11 25.75 -4.98
CA GLY A 144 1.95 25.30 -4.22
C GLY A 144 2.32 24.37 -3.06
N MET A 145 1.29 23.82 -2.43
CA MET A 145 1.40 22.79 -1.40
C MET A 145 1.10 21.41 -2.01
N LEU A 146 1.30 20.33 -1.25
CA LEU A 146 0.91 19.00 -1.71
C LEU A 146 -0.55 18.98 -2.18
N GLY A 147 -0.76 18.40 -3.36
CA GLY A 147 -2.06 18.27 -4.01
C GLY A 147 -2.50 19.44 -4.88
N GLU A 148 -1.72 20.53 -4.94
CA GLU A 148 -2.02 21.71 -5.77
C GLU A 148 -0.76 22.26 -6.43
N GLY A 149 -0.93 23.04 -7.50
CA GLY A 149 0.18 23.71 -8.17
C GLY A 149 1.00 22.76 -9.01
N THR A 150 2.34 22.86 -8.94
CA THR A 150 3.25 22.15 -9.84
C THR A 150 4.31 21.37 -9.07
N THR A 151 4.48 20.11 -9.46
CA THR A 151 5.46 19.17 -8.94
C THR A 151 6.37 18.71 -10.07
N PHE A 152 7.68 18.68 -9.81
CA PHE A 152 8.64 18.11 -10.75
C PHE A 152 9.03 16.72 -10.28
N GLU A 153 9.22 15.80 -11.20
CA GLU A 153 9.65 14.42 -10.95
C GLU A 153 10.81 14.05 -11.88
N MET A 154 11.86 13.44 -11.35
CA MET A 154 12.84 12.72 -12.16
C MET A 154 12.30 11.32 -12.48
N THR A 155 12.21 10.98 -13.77
CA THR A 155 11.76 9.66 -14.21
C THR A 155 12.94 8.81 -14.69
N GLY A 156 12.84 7.48 -14.58
CA GLY A 156 13.93 6.56 -14.92
C GLY A 156 15.00 6.44 -13.83
N VAL A 157 14.77 7.03 -12.65
CA VAL A 157 15.65 6.91 -11.49
C VAL A 157 14.84 6.89 -10.19
N TYR A 158 15.25 6.06 -9.23
CA TYR A 158 14.62 5.97 -7.90
C TYR A 158 15.67 6.03 -6.79
N MET A 159 15.27 6.54 -5.63
CA MET A 159 16.04 6.35 -4.40
C MET A 159 15.67 5.00 -3.79
N MET A 160 16.64 4.30 -3.21
CA MET A 160 16.42 3.07 -2.47
C MET A 160 17.16 3.09 -1.14
N LEU A 161 16.45 2.78 -0.06
CA LEU A 161 17.04 2.60 1.26
C LEU A 161 17.16 1.13 1.59
N THR A 162 18.34 0.74 2.05
CA THR A 162 18.63 -0.61 2.56
C THR A 162 19.45 -0.48 3.84
N GLY A 163 19.45 -1.48 4.71
CA GLY A 163 20.33 -1.41 5.86
C GLY A 163 20.31 -2.59 6.83
N THR A 164 21.27 -2.53 7.75
CA THR A 164 21.44 -3.45 8.88
C THR A 164 21.72 -2.67 10.15
N ASP A 165 21.71 -3.34 11.30
CA ASP A 165 22.38 -2.83 12.50
C ASP A 165 23.89 -3.22 12.53
N GLU A 166 24.63 -2.74 13.54
CA GLU A 166 26.06 -3.04 13.74
C GLU A 166 26.35 -4.54 13.98
N ALA A 167 25.37 -5.34 14.40
CA ALA A 167 25.49 -6.79 14.51
C ALA A 167 25.24 -7.52 13.17
N GLY A 168 24.88 -6.79 12.12
CA GLY A 168 24.55 -7.32 10.80
C GLY A 168 23.11 -7.85 10.69
N LEU A 169 22.26 -7.56 11.67
CA LEU A 169 20.84 -7.91 11.60
C LEU A 169 20.15 -6.99 10.57
N GLN A 170 19.34 -7.57 9.70
CA GLN A 170 18.57 -6.82 8.70
C GLN A 170 17.52 -5.94 9.39
N ILE A 171 17.34 -4.71 8.89
CA ILE A 171 16.27 -3.83 9.37
C ILE A 171 14.95 -4.28 8.74
N ALA A 172 14.30 -5.27 9.36
CA ALA A 172 13.01 -5.83 8.96
C ALA A 172 12.31 -6.48 10.16
N ASP A 173 10.98 -6.59 10.12
CA ASP A 173 10.18 -7.12 11.23
C ASP A 173 10.15 -8.66 11.27
N ALA A 174 9.76 -9.30 10.16
CA ALA A 174 9.60 -10.75 10.09
C ALA A 174 10.44 -11.38 8.99
N ASN A 175 10.18 -10.98 7.75
CA ASN A 175 10.82 -11.49 6.56
C ASN A 175 11.76 -10.43 5.97
N VAL A 176 12.79 -10.87 5.27
CA VAL A 176 13.89 -10.03 4.78
C VAL A 176 14.04 -10.20 3.28
N SER A 177 14.22 -9.10 2.56
CA SER A 177 14.41 -9.11 1.09
C SER A 177 15.88 -9.04 0.67
N ASN A 178 16.82 -9.26 1.59
CA ASN A 178 18.24 -9.21 1.27
C ASN A 178 18.63 -10.34 0.32
N GLY A 179 19.51 -10.04 -0.64
CA GLY A 179 19.90 -10.97 -1.69
C GLY A 179 20.23 -10.27 -3.00
N ILE A 180 20.19 -11.01 -4.11
CA ILE A 180 20.45 -10.45 -5.44
C ILE A 180 19.28 -9.57 -5.85
N TYR A 181 19.56 -8.29 -6.12
CA TYR A 181 18.55 -7.28 -6.40
C TYR A 181 17.55 -7.68 -7.49
N GLU A 182 18.02 -8.15 -8.65
CA GLU A 182 17.15 -8.55 -9.76
C GLU A 182 16.32 -9.81 -9.51
N GLU A 183 16.64 -10.58 -8.46
CA GLU A 183 15.91 -11.80 -8.07
C GLU A 183 14.90 -11.50 -6.94
N ASN A 184 15.13 -10.45 -6.15
CA ASN A 184 14.35 -10.12 -4.95
C ASN A 184 13.39 -8.94 -5.12
N VAL A 185 13.10 -8.53 -6.36
CA VAL A 185 12.15 -7.45 -6.68
C VAL A 185 11.16 -7.92 -7.73
N GLU A 186 9.87 -7.78 -7.44
CA GLU A 186 8.81 -7.99 -8.43
C GLU A 186 8.64 -6.70 -9.26
N PHE A 187 9.45 -6.55 -10.31
CA PHE A 187 9.39 -5.41 -11.21
C PHE A 187 8.00 -5.23 -11.82
N GLY A 188 7.63 -3.98 -12.12
CA GLY A 188 6.32 -3.64 -12.70
C GLY A 188 5.18 -3.53 -11.68
N ARG A 189 5.45 -3.75 -10.39
CA ARG A 189 4.51 -3.46 -9.30
C ARG A 189 4.54 -1.97 -8.93
N PRO A 190 3.44 -1.38 -8.42
CA PRO A 190 3.42 0.03 -8.04
C PRO A 190 4.50 0.41 -7.00
N GLY A 191 4.81 -0.48 -6.06
CA GLY A 191 5.85 -0.27 -5.06
C GLY A 191 7.27 -0.63 -5.49
N ALA A 192 7.45 -1.19 -6.69
CA ALA A 192 8.75 -1.63 -7.19
C ALA A 192 9.33 -0.62 -8.20
N PRO A 193 10.66 -0.50 -8.29
CA PRO A 193 11.31 0.22 -9.36
C PRO A 193 10.94 -0.34 -10.75
N ASP A 194 11.00 0.50 -11.77
CA ASP A 194 10.92 0.04 -13.15
C ASP A 194 12.18 -0.76 -13.52
N ARG A 195 12.05 -1.76 -14.39
CA ARG A 195 13.15 -2.69 -14.71
C ARG A 195 14.36 -1.99 -15.34
N ASP A 196 14.12 -0.92 -16.09
CA ASP A 196 15.11 -0.14 -16.83
C ASP A 196 15.57 1.12 -16.08
N ALA A 197 15.17 1.31 -14.82
CA ALA A 197 15.53 2.48 -14.04
C ALA A 197 16.90 2.36 -13.35
N PHE A 198 17.57 3.50 -13.19
CA PHE A 198 18.70 3.63 -12.29
C PHE A 198 18.23 3.63 -10.83
N ILE A 199 18.99 3.01 -9.94
CA ILE A 199 18.75 3.09 -8.49
C ILE A 199 19.90 3.84 -7.84
N ILE A 200 19.59 4.94 -7.15
CA ILE A 200 20.51 5.60 -6.22
C ILE A 200 20.23 4.99 -4.85
N ARG A 201 21.10 4.08 -4.43
CA ARG A 201 20.91 3.31 -3.20
C ARG A 201 21.74 3.89 -2.07
N LEU A 202 21.10 4.13 -0.94
CA LEU A 202 21.78 4.34 0.34
C LEU A 202 21.67 3.06 1.17
N ASN A 203 22.81 2.45 1.47
CA ASN A 203 22.92 1.38 2.44
C ASN A 203 23.39 1.95 3.77
N VAL A 204 22.57 1.82 4.82
CA VAL A 204 22.91 2.33 6.15
C VAL A 204 23.25 1.18 7.11
N THR A 205 24.18 1.44 8.02
CA THR A 205 24.30 0.65 9.25
C THR A 205 23.88 1.52 10.42
N ILE A 206 22.88 1.07 11.18
CA ILE A 206 22.43 1.77 12.40
C ILE A 206 22.96 1.08 13.65
N GLN A 207 22.83 1.76 14.80
CA GLN A 207 23.27 1.23 16.08
C GLN A 207 22.71 -0.17 16.37
N GLU A 208 23.55 -1.05 16.93
CA GLU A 208 23.14 -2.39 17.37
C GLU A 208 21.85 -2.36 18.20
N GLY A 209 20.89 -3.22 17.86
CA GLY A 209 19.62 -3.35 18.59
C GLY A 209 18.56 -2.30 18.25
N CYS A 210 18.89 -1.26 17.48
CA CYS A 210 17.92 -0.25 17.06
C CYS A 210 17.17 -0.64 15.77
N GLY A 211 17.53 -1.74 15.11
CA GLY A 211 16.90 -2.19 13.85
C GLY A 211 15.49 -2.74 13.99
N MET A 212 15.00 -2.93 15.21
CA MET A 212 13.60 -3.31 15.51
C MET A 212 12.85 -2.26 16.34
N GLU A 213 13.44 -1.06 16.49
CA GLU A 213 12.87 0.03 17.28
C GLU A 213 12.76 1.28 16.44
N ARG A 214 11.62 1.97 16.54
CA ARG A 214 11.21 3.07 15.68
C ARG A 214 12.27 4.15 15.45
N PRO A 215 13.08 4.55 16.44
CA PRO A 215 14.19 5.48 16.22
C PRO A 215 15.21 5.04 15.16
N GLY A 216 15.46 3.74 15.01
CA GLY A 216 16.42 3.19 14.03
C GLY A 216 15.96 3.38 12.58
N PRO A 217 14.80 2.84 12.16
CA PRO A 217 14.26 3.10 10.84
C PRO A 217 14.04 4.59 10.58
N LEU A 218 13.57 5.37 11.56
CA LEU A 218 13.46 6.84 11.39
C LEU A 218 14.81 7.49 11.04
N ALA A 219 15.89 7.12 11.73
CA ALA A 219 17.22 7.65 11.46
C ALA A 219 17.73 7.25 10.07
N ALA A 220 17.45 6.03 9.62
CA ALA A 220 17.79 5.54 8.28
C ALA A 220 17.08 6.35 7.17
N HIS A 221 15.77 6.59 7.34
CA HIS A 221 14.99 7.40 6.40
C HIS A 221 15.42 8.87 6.40
N GLN A 222 15.74 9.42 7.57
CA GLN A 222 16.30 10.76 7.68
C GLN A 222 17.62 10.88 6.90
N ALA A 223 18.50 9.88 6.98
CA ALA A 223 19.76 9.86 6.26
C ALA A 223 19.57 9.81 4.73
N LEU A 224 18.59 9.03 4.25
CA LEU A 224 18.22 9.01 2.82
C LEU A 224 17.73 10.38 2.35
N ASP A 225 16.86 11.03 3.14
CA ASP A 225 16.25 12.30 2.76
C ASP A 225 17.27 13.45 2.65
N ILE A 226 18.39 13.41 3.38
CA ILE A 226 19.52 14.35 3.18
C ILE A 226 20.02 14.32 1.73
N ILE A 227 20.15 13.12 1.17
CA ILE A 227 20.61 12.92 -0.21
C ILE A 227 19.51 13.35 -1.18
N THR A 228 18.29 12.83 -0.98
CA THR A 228 17.14 13.13 -1.83
C THR A 228 16.86 14.63 -1.89
N GLN A 229 16.99 15.35 -0.77
CA GLN A 229 16.75 16.79 -0.72
C GLN A 229 17.75 17.56 -1.59
N GLU A 230 19.04 17.20 -1.61
CA GLU A 230 19.99 17.86 -2.52
C GLU A 230 19.63 17.63 -4.00
N LEU A 231 19.10 16.45 -4.34
CA LEU A 231 18.61 16.18 -5.70
C LEU A 231 17.36 17.02 -6.02
N ARG A 232 16.45 17.16 -5.05
CA ARG A 232 15.24 17.98 -5.14
C ARG A 232 15.59 19.45 -5.38
N GLU A 233 16.55 20.02 -4.66
CA GLU A 233 16.97 21.41 -4.85
C GLU A 233 17.49 21.65 -6.27
N VAL A 234 18.32 20.73 -6.80
CA VAL A 234 18.81 20.84 -8.19
C VAL A 234 17.66 20.71 -9.20
N LEU A 235 16.69 19.83 -8.95
CA LEU A 235 15.50 19.69 -9.80
C LEU A 235 14.64 20.96 -9.78
N LYS A 236 14.47 21.56 -8.60
CA LYS A 236 13.62 22.74 -8.36
C LYS A 236 14.08 23.96 -9.15
N GLU A 237 15.36 24.06 -9.47
CA GLU A 237 15.93 25.13 -10.30
C GLU A 237 15.59 25.00 -11.80
N LYS A 238 15.07 23.85 -12.25
CA LYS A 238 14.67 23.69 -13.66
C LYS A 238 13.46 24.54 -14.02
N ASP A 239 13.32 24.80 -15.32
CA ASP A 239 12.17 25.47 -15.89
C ASP A 239 11.13 24.44 -16.36
N ALA A 240 9.86 24.66 -16.03
CA ALA A 240 8.78 23.73 -16.37
C ALA A 240 8.68 23.48 -17.90
N SER A 241 9.02 24.47 -18.73
CA SER A 241 9.00 24.34 -20.20
C SER A 241 10.06 23.37 -20.75
N THR A 242 11.03 22.97 -19.94
CA THR A 242 12.06 21.99 -20.32
C THR A 242 11.70 20.56 -19.92
N ALA A 243 10.55 20.36 -19.25
CA ALA A 243 10.06 19.03 -18.94
C ALA A 243 9.73 18.25 -20.22
N ALA A 244 10.02 16.95 -20.22
CA ALA A 244 9.74 16.09 -21.37
C ALA A 244 8.25 15.74 -21.48
N ALA A 245 7.54 15.74 -20.34
CA ALA A 245 6.10 15.53 -20.29
C ALA A 245 5.48 16.33 -19.14
N GLU A 246 4.22 16.73 -19.30
CA GLU A 246 3.37 17.29 -18.26
C GLU A 246 2.13 16.39 -18.12
N ARG A 247 1.83 15.99 -16.89
CA ARG A 247 0.62 15.27 -16.52
C ARG A 247 -0.24 16.19 -15.64
N GLU A 248 -1.53 16.27 -15.95
CA GLU A 248 -2.47 17.05 -15.17
C GLU A 248 -3.41 16.10 -14.40
N TYR A 249 -3.52 16.30 -13.09
CA TYR A 249 -4.43 15.59 -12.21
C TYR A 249 -5.53 16.54 -11.76
N LEU A 250 -6.76 16.23 -12.19
CA LEU A 250 -7.95 17.00 -11.86
C LEU A 250 -8.66 16.31 -10.69
N ASP A 251 -8.81 17.04 -9.57
CA ASP A 251 -9.75 16.66 -8.52
C ASP A 251 -11.12 17.21 -8.91
N VAL A 252 -12.01 16.33 -9.35
CA VAL A 252 -13.29 16.69 -9.97
C VAL A 252 -14.43 16.22 -9.09
N GLU A 253 -15.32 17.15 -8.75
CA GLU A 253 -16.64 16.83 -8.21
C GLU A 253 -17.58 16.44 -9.35
N ARG A 254 -18.22 15.28 -9.22
CA ARG A 254 -19.17 14.76 -10.21
C ARG A 254 -20.56 14.64 -9.58
N GLN A 255 -21.42 15.63 -9.83
CA GLN A 255 -22.78 15.59 -9.33
C GLN A 255 -23.57 14.44 -9.98
N GLY A 256 -24.23 13.62 -9.16
CA GLY A 256 -25.02 12.46 -9.62
C GLY A 256 -24.21 11.18 -9.88
N ALA A 257 -22.87 11.22 -9.79
CA ALA A 257 -22.02 10.04 -9.86
C ALA A 257 -21.99 9.29 -8.51
N LEU A 258 -21.52 8.03 -8.53
CA LEU A 258 -21.38 7.22 -7.33
C LEU A 258 -20.30 7.82 -6.42
N ARG A 259 -20.67 8.15 -5.19
CA ARG A 259 -19.77 8.72 -4.19
C ARG A 259 -18.97 7.60 -3.54
N ILE A 260 -17.71 7.47 -3.90
CA ILE A 260 -16.85 6.40 -3.39
C ILE A 260 -15.78 6.97 -2.46
N LEU A 261 -15.56 6.29 -1.33
CA LEU A 261 -14.44 6.56 -0.43
C LEU A 261 -13.43 5.42 -0.49
N LEU A 262 -12.15 5.73 -0.69
CA LEU A 262 -11.07 4.78 -0.48
C LEU A 262 -10.61 4.88 0.97
N VAL A 263 -10.62 3.76 1.70
CA VAL A 263 -10.07 3.64 3.04
C VAL A 263 -8.79 2.83 2.95
N LYS A 264 -7.68 3.38 3.39
CA LYS A 264 -6.36 2.74 3.30
C LYS A 264 -5.78 2.61 4.69
N GLU A 265 -5.73 1.38 5.17
CA GLU A 265 -5.02 1.06 6.39
C GLU A 265 -3.52 1.08 6.11
N ILE A 266 -2.79 1.83 6.93
CA ILE A 266 -1.35 1.99 6.86
C ILE A 266 -0.74 1.57 8.19
N MET A 267 0.51 1.15 8.17
CA MET A 267 1.08 0.64 9.40
C MET A 267 1.28 1.70 10.48
N GLY A 268 1.04 1.27 11.73
CA GLY A 268 0.98 2.16 12.89
C GLY A 268 1.32 1.51 14.23
N GLN A 269 2.06 0.38 14.21
CA GLN A 269 2.32 -0.42 15.42
C GLN A 269 3.45 0.16 16.29
N GLY A 270 4.15 1.21 15.84
CA GLY A 270 5.06 2.01 16.67
C GLY A 270 6.42 1.40 17.00
N ALA A 271 6.65 0.10 16.79
CA ALA A 271 7.97 -0.51 16.93
C ALA A 271 8.80 -0.38 15.64
N MET A 272 8.29 -0.88 14.52
CA MET A 272 8.99 -0.95 13.23
C MET A 272 8.19 -0.39 12.07
N HIS A 273 6.96 0.03 12.38
CA HIS A 273 5.96 0.33 11.38
C HIS A 273 5.36 1.69 11.69
N ASP A 274 5.68 2.63 10.83
CA ASP A 274 5.16 3.98 10.84
C ASP A 274 5.08 4.46 9.38
N ASN A 275 4.34 5.53 9.18
CA ASN A 275 4.25 6.23 7.91
C ASN A 275 4.18 7.72 8.23
N LEU A 276 4.93 8.54 7.51
CA LEU A 276 4.79 9.99 7.66
C LEU A 276 3.69 10.46 6.73
N ILE A 277 2.79 11.26 7.29
CA ILE A 277 1.66 11.86 6.59
C ILE A 277 1.99 13.33 6.31
N LEU A 278 1.74 13.74 5.07
CA LEU A 278 1.89 15.10 4.54
C LEU A 278 3.27 15.73 4.81
N PRO A 279 4.35 15.17 4.25
CA PRO A 279 5.66 15.81 4.26
C PRO A 279 5.68 17.13 3.48
N ASP A 280 6.72 17.94 3.68
CA ASP A 280 6.87 19.24 3.00
C ASP A 280 7.14 19.07 1.49
N GLU A 281 7.87 18.02 1.13
CA GLU A 281 8.20 17.63 -0.25
C GLU A 281 7.57 16.27 -0.58
N PRO A 282 7.29 15.96 -1.86
CA PRO A 282 6.65 14.70 -2.25
C PRO A 282 7.44 13.48 -1.78
N CYS A 283 6.77 12.60 -1.03
CA CYS A 283 7.37 11.44 -0.35
C CYS A 283 8.61 11.80 0.50
N GLY A 284 8.70 13.03 1.01
CA GLY A 284 9.81 13.52 1.83
C GLY A 284 9.76 13.04 3.27
N PHE A 285 10.85 13.22 4.00
CA PHE A 285 10.89 12.97 5.44
C PHE A 285 10.58 14.24 6.25
N LEU A 286 11.17 15.37 5.84
CA LEU A 286 10.94 16.66 6.51
C LEU A 286 9.47 17.11 6.42
N GLY A 287 8.98 17.75 7.49
CA GLY A 287 7.60 18.21 7.63
C GLY A 287 6.58 17.10 7.97
N GLY A 288 6.89 15.86 7.59
CA GLY A 288 6.02 14.71 7.73
C GLY A 288 5.64 14.41 9.18
N ARG A 289 4.37 14.07 9.40
CA ARG A 289 3.86 13.71 10.73
C ARG A 289 3.75 12.21 10.85
N PRO A 290 4.46 11.58 11.80
CA PRO A 290 4.33 10.17 12.00
C PRO A 290 2.91 9.80 12.44
N ASN A 291 2.30 8.85 11.73
CA ASN A 291 0.95 8.40 11.97
C ASN A 291 0.74 7.88 13.40
N VAL A 292 1.76 7.21 13.95
CA VAL A 292 1.76 6.74 15.35
C VAL A 292 1.61 7.90 16.33
N ASP A 293 2.29 9.03 16.07
CA ASP A 293 2.25 10.21 16.96
C ASP A 293 0.92 10.97 16.85
N LEU A 294 0.21 10.82 15.73
CA LEU A 294 -1.18 11.27 15.58
C LEU A 294 -2.17 10.35 16.32
N GLY A 295 -1.71 9.24 16.89
CA GLY A 295 -2.52 8.25 17.58
C GLY A 295 -3.21 7.27 16.65
N ASN A 296 -2.68 7.07 15.43
CA ASN A 296 -3.24 6.19 14.39
C ASN A 296 -4.68 6.53 13.97
N VAL A 297 -5.17 7.71 14.35
CA VAL A 297 -6.54 8.14 14.04
C VAL A 297 -6.69 8.37 12.53
N PRO A 298 -7.89 8.15 11.97
CA PRO A 298 -8.09 8.33 10.55
C PRO A 298 -7.88 9.78 10.09
N VAL A 299 -7.10 9.96 9.02
CA VAL A 299 -6.80 11.25 8.37
C VAL A 299 -7.27 11.19 6.92
N LEU A 300 -8.17 12.11 6.54
CA LEU A 300 -8.68 12.21 5.17
C LEU A 300 -7.76 13.09 4.33
N LEU A 301 -7.19 12.52 3.26
CA LEU A 301 -6.43 13.24 2.25
C LEU A 301 -7.27 13.40 0.98
N ARG A 302 -7.08 14.52 0.29
CA ARG A 302 -7.61 14.75 -1.05
C ARG A 302 -6.91 13.82 -2.05
N PRO A 303 -7.56 13.45 -3.17
CA PRO A 303 -6.95 12.61 -4.20
C PRO A 303 -5.58 13.12 -4.65
N ASN A 304 -5.48 14.42 -4.94
CA ASN A 304 -4.23 15.01 -5.39
C ASN A 304 -3.16 15.05 -4.29
N GLU A 305 -3.50 15.16 -3.00
CA GLU A 305 -2.49 15.12 -1.92
C GLU A 305 -1.77 13.77 -1.89
N VAL A 306 -2.47 12.67 -2.18
CA VAL A 306 -1.86 11.34 -2.26
C VAL A 306 -1.01 11.20 -3.52
N LEU A 307 -1.56 11.59 -4.69
CA LEU A 307 -0.85 11.57 -5.97
C LEU A 307 0.36 12.52 -6.02
N ASP A 308 0.45 13.45 -5.07
CA ASP A 308 1.56 14.37 -4.89
C ASP A 308 2.51 13.96 -3.76
N GLY A 309 2.46 12.69 -3.33
CA GLY A 309 3.42 12.13 -2.37
C GLY A 309 3.12 12.48 -0.92
N GLY A 310 1.84 12.58 -0.56
CA GLY A 310 1.38 12.85 0.80
C GLY A 310 1.67 11.75 1.82
N ILE A 311 2.24 10.61 1.41
CA ILE A 311 2.65 9.51 2.29
C ILE A 311 4.11 9.16 2.01
N HIS A 312 4.90 9.09 3.07
CA HIS A 312 6.23 8.49 3.06
C HIS A 312 6.19 7.21 3.89
N ALA A 313 6.56 6.09 3.28
CA ALA A 313 6.52 4.79 3.91
C ALA A 313 7.73 4.57 4.83
N LEU A 314 7.53 4.12 6.07
CA LEU A 314 8.61 3.65 6.96
C LEU A 314 8.37 2.20 7.39
N THR A 315 7.40 1.55 6.76
CA THR A 315 6.97 0.21 7.10
C THR A 315 8.08 -0.82 6.85
N CYS A 316 8.57 -1.47 7.90
CA CYS A 316 9.52 -2.58 7.81
C CYS A 316 8.86 -3.97 7.87
N ILE A 317 7.74 -4.17 7.14
CA ILE A 317 6.97 -5.43 7.09
C ILE A 317 7.52 -6.42 6.04
N THR A 318 6.92 -7.61 5.97
CA THR A 318 7.19 -8.63 4.94
C THR A 318 7.26 -8.02 3.53
N PRO A 319 8.36 -8.22 2.80
CA PRO A 319 8.62 -7.55 1.52
C PRO A 319 7.52 -7.71 0.48
N ASP A 320 6.90 -8.90 0.40
CA ASP A 320 5.83 -9.22 -0.55
C ASP A 320 4.67 -8.24 -0.51
N THR A 321 4.25 -7.86 0.69
CA THR A 321 3.03 -7.08 0.93
C THR A 321 3.34 -5.63 1.29
N LYS A 322 4.59 -5.21 1.12
CA LYS A 322 5.07 -3.89 1.49
C LYS A 322 4.69 -2.85 0.45
N GLU A 323 4.00 -1.82 0.89
CA GLU A 323 3.74 -0.65 0.07
C GLU A 323 4.83 0.41 0.35
N THR A 324 5.78 0.54 -0.56
CA THR A 324 6.83 1.58 -0.47
C THR A 324 6.26 2.98 -0.71
N SER A 325 7.03 4.04 -0.46
CA SER A 325 6.64 5.40 -0.84
C SER A 325 6.29 5.50 -2.33
N LEU A 326 7.00 4.75 -3.18
CA LEU A 326 6.68 4.63 -4.59
C LEU A 326 5.31 4.00 -4.86
N HIS A 327 4.84 3.06 -4.01
CA HIS A 327 3.49 2.51 -4.11
C HIS A 327 2.44 3.60 -3.90
N TYR A 328 2.58 4.41 -2.84
CA TYR A 328 1.65 5.51 -2.57
C TYR A 328 1.71 6.61 -3.64
N TRP A 329 2.91 6.90 -4.17
CA TRP A 329 3.06 7.78 -5.34
C TRP A 329 2.35 7.23 -6.58
N ARG A 330 2.28 5.90 -6.71
CA ARG A 330 1.67 5.19 -7.84
C ARG A 330 0.28 4.61 -7.53
N GLU A 331 -0.36 5.03 -6.44
CA GLU A 331 -1.51 4.36 -5.81
C GLU A 331 -2.57 3.89 -6.84
N PRO A 332 -2.66 2.57 -7.14
CA PRO A 332 -3.46 2.06 -8.24
C PRO A 332 -4.97 2.20 -8.03
N TYR A 333 -5.48 2.02 -6.80
CA TYR A 333 -6.91 2.16 -6.51
C TYR A 333 -7.36 3.60 -6.66
N LEU A 334 -6.59 4.53 -6.14
CA LEU A 334 -6.83 5.96 -6.29
C LEU A 334 -6.87 6.37 -7.77
N LYS A 335 -5.85 6.01 -8.56
CA LYS A 335 -5.80 6.32 -10.00
C LYS A 335 -7.00 5.73 -10.75
N ARG A 336 -7.39 4.50 -10.42
CA ARG A 336 -8.54 3.86 -11.03
C ARG A 336 -9.87 4.53 -10.66
N LEU A 337 -10.04 4.89 -9.38
CA LEU A 337 -11.24 5.58 -8.90
C LEU A 337 -11.36 6.99 -9.50
N ALA A 338 -10.27 7.76 -9.52
CA ALA A 338 -10.25 9.14 -10.02
C ALA A 338 -10.50 9.23 -11.54
N SER A 339 -10.07 8.21 -12.30
CA SER A 339 -10.26 8.16 -13.76
C SER A 339 -11.62 7.61 -14.19
N ASP A 340 -12.36 6.92 -13.31
CA ASP A 340 -13.66 6.35 -13.65
C ASP A 340 -14.72 7.47 -13.78
N PRO A 341 -15.37 7.63 -14.95
CA PRO A 341 -16.30 8.72 -15.15
C PRO A 341 -17.59 8.62 -14.33
N GLU A 342 -17.89 7.43 -13.80
CA GLU A 342 -19.11 7.12 -13.06
C GLU A 342 -18.94 7.30 -11.54
N ILE A 343 -17.77 7.77 -11.09
CA ILE A 343 -17.39 7.86 -9.66
C ILE A 343 -17.01 9.28 -9.26
N ASP A 344 -17.70 9.84 -8.27
CA ASP A 344 -17.29 11.01 -7.48
C ASP A 344 -16.41 10.53 -6.31
N LEU A 345 -15.08 10.66 -6.46
CA LEU A 345 -14.16 10.23 -5.41
C LEU A 345 -14.14 11.26 -4.26
N LEU A 346 -14.49 10.81 -3.05
CA LEU A 346 -14.55 11.68 -1.87
C LEU A 346 -13.18 12.00 -1.26
N GLY A 347 -12.18 11.16 -1.54
CA GLY A 347 -10.83 11.23 -0.99
C GLY A 347 -10.31 9.86 -0.56
N VAL A 348 -9.17 9.88 0.14
CA VAL A 348 -8.53 8.69 0.70
C VAL A 348 -8.43 8.86 2.21
N LEU A 349 -9.12 8.00 2.95
CA LEU A 349 -9.10 7.96 4.41
C LEU A 349 -7.99 7.02 4.87
N PHE A 350 -6.85 7.58 5.26
CA PHE A 350 -5.76 6.82 5.84
C PHE A 350 -6.03 6.54 7.31
N VAL A 351 -5.83 5.31 7.77
CA VAL A 351 -5.99 4.92 9.18
C VAL A 351 -4.82 4.05 9.60
N GLY A 352 -4.24 4.31 10.77
CA GLY A 352 -3.15 3.49 11.28
C GLY A 352 -3.62 2.15 11.82
N SER A 353 -2.72 1.16 11.87
CA SER A 353 -2.92 -0.12 12.55
C SER A 353 -2.21 -0.14 13.92
N PRO A 354 -2.87 0.20 15.05
CA PRO A 354 -2.24 0.23 16.36
C PRO A 354 -1.84 -1.16 16.84
N GLN A 355 -0.87 -1.26 17.74
CA GLN A 355 -0.49 -2.56 18.30
C GLN A 355 -1.54 -3.10 19.28
N ALA A 356 -2.13 -2.23 20.11
CA ALA A 356 -3.05 -2.64 21.16
C ALA A 356 -4.50 -2.79 20.64
N ASN A 357 -5.13 -3.94 20.91
CA ASN A 357 -6.50 -4.23 20.45
C ASN A 357 -7.53 -3.15 20.84
N THR A 358 -7.43 -2.57 22.03
CA THR A 358 -8.33 -1.48 22.45
C THR A 358 -8.21 -0.25 21.57
N GLU A 359 -7.00 0.06 21.08
CA GLU A 359 -6.75 1.16 20.16
C GLU A 359 -7.22 0.81 18.75
N LYS A 360 -7.02 -0.44 18.30
CA LYS A 360 -7.57 -0.95 17.02
C LYS A 360 -9.07 -0.65 16.89
N PHE A 361 -9.86 -1.09 17.88
CA PHE A 361 -11.31 -0.84 17.88
C PHE A 361 -11.67 0.66 18.01
N TYR A 362 -10.85 1.43 18.73
CA TYR A 362 -11.06 2.88 18.84
C TYR A 362 -10.88 3.57 17.48
N VAL A 363 -9.78 3.31 16.77
CA VAL A 363 -9.51 3.94 15.46
C VAL A 363 -10.50 3.45 14.40
N SER A 364 -10.90 2.18 14.42
CA SER A 364 -11.95 1.66 13.53
C SER A 364 -13.31 2.32 13.82
N GLY A 365 -13.66 2.53 15.09
CA GLY A 365 -14.88 3.29 15.45
C GLY A 365 -14.85 4.73 14.93
N ARG A 366 -13.67 5.37 14.87
CA ARG A 366 -13.50 6.69 14.23
C ARG A 366 -13.67 6.62 12.71
N VAL A 367 -13.21 5.56 12.06
CA VAL A 367 -13.49 5.32 10.62
C VAL A 367 -15.01 5.27 10.38
N GLY A 368 -15.75 4.48 11.17
CA GLY A 368 -17.22 4.42 11.08
C GLY A 368 -17.87 5.80 11.24
N ALA A 369 -17.47 6.58 12.23
CA ALA A 369 -18.02 7.92 12.47
C ALA A 369 -17.75 8.91 11.32
N ILE A 370 -16.57 8.83 10.68
CA ILE A 370 -16.26 9.67 9.51
C ILE A 370 -17.07 9.21 8.29
N VAL A 371 -17.17 7.90 8.07
CA VAL A 371 -17.95 7.34 6.96
C VAL A 371 -19.43 7.69 7.09
N GLU A 372 -20.01 7.60 8.29
CA GLU A 372 -21.38 8.03 8.56
C GLU A 372 -21.58 9.53 8.23
N ALA A 373 -20.60 10.37 8.56
CA ALA A 373 -20.67 11.81 8.27
C ALA A 373 -20.51 12.15 6.78
N LEU A 374 -19.66 11.42 6.05
CA LEU A 374 -19.44 11.61 4.61
C LEU A 374 -20.57 11.00 3.77
N ASN A 375 -21.23 9.97 4.29
CA ASN A 375 -22.32 9.21 3.67
C ASN A 375 -22.02 8.82 2.19
N PRO A 376 -20.95 8.03 1.94
CA PRO A 376 -20.64 7.53 0.60
C PRO A 376 -21.63 6.46 0.14
N ASP A 377 -21.76 6.27 -1.17
CA ASP A 377 -22.52 5.17 -1.77
C ASP A 377 -21.80 3.82 -1.60
N GLY A 378 -20.46 3.83 -1.54
CA GLY A 378 -19.66 2.65 -1.27
C GLY A 378 -18.24 2.96 -0.84
N CYS A 379 -17.59 1.97 -0.22
CA CYS A 379 -16.20 2.06 0.23
C CYS A 379 -15.36 0.90 -0.33
N ILE A 380 -14.09 1.20 -0.62
CA ILE A 380 -13.05 0.18 -0.79
C ILE A 380 -12.11 0.29 0.39
N VAL A 381 -11.84 -0.82 1.08
CA VAL A 381 -10.87 -0.88 2.18
C VAL A 381 -9.65 -1.66 1.69
N THR A 382 -8.46 -1.08 1.82
CA THR A 382 -7.19 -1.74 1.48
C THR A 382 -6.27 -1.75 2.70
N THR A 383 -5.40 -2.76 2.83
CA THR A 383 -4.37 -2.82 3.87
C THR A 383 -3.08 -3.41 3.31
N GLU A 384 -1.94 -2.85 3.73
CA GLU A 384 -0.62 -3.47 3.55
C GLU A 384 -0.33 -4.48 4.67
N GLY A 385 0.50 -5.48 4.39
CA GLY A 385 0.77 -6.54 5.37
C GLY A 385 -0.37 -7.54 5.55
N PHE A 386 -0.22 -8.39 6.57
CA PHE A 386 -1.18 -9.44 6.94
C PHE A 386 -1.03 -9.84 8.41
N GLY A 387 -1.91 -10.69 8.92
CA GLY A 387 -1.83 -11.20 10.30
C GLY A 387 -2.45 -10.23 11.31
N ASN A 388 -1.65 -9.60 12.17
CA ASN A 388 -2.19 -8.73 13.24
C ASN A 388 -2.99 -7.54 12.69
N ASN A 389 -2.57 -7.00 11.54
CA ASN A 389 -3.22 -5.88 10.86
C ASN A 389 -4.59 -6.28 10.27
N HIS A 390 -4.79 -7.57 9.96
CA HIS A 390 -6.11 -8.03 9.49
C HIS A 390 -7.22 -7.88 10.52
N ILE A 391 -6.89 -7.70 11.81
CA ILE A 391 -7.86 -7.37 12.86
C ILE A 391 -8.44 -5.97 12.64
N ASP A 392 -7.58 -4.98 12.38
CA ASP A 392 -7.97 -3.60 12.07
C ASP A 392 -8.80 -3.57 10.79
N PHE A 393 -8.29 -4.22 9.74
CA PHE A 393 -8.91 -4.31 8.43
C PHE A 393 -10.32 -4.88 8.51
N ALA A 394 -10.48 -6.02 9.21
CA ALA A 394 -11.79 -6.61 9.46
C ALA A 394 -12.70 -5.65 10.23
N SER A 395 -12.16 -4.97 11.24
CA SER A 395 -12.93 -4.00 12.04
C SER A 395 -13.34 -2.77 11.23
N HIS A 396 -12.49 -2.23 10.35
CA HIS A 396 -12.83 -1.14 9.44
C HIS A 396 -14.01 -1.52 8.54
N ILE A 397 -13.95 -2.71 7.93
CA ILE A 397 -15.03 -3.25 7.11
C ILE A 397 -16.33 -3.44 7.92
N GLU A 398 -16.23 -3.92 9.17
CA GLU A 398 -17.39 -4.06 10.03
C GLU A 398 -18.05 -2.72 10.36
N GLN A 399 -17.25 -1.71 10.73
CA GLN A 399 -17.75 -0.38 11.07
C GLN A 399 -18.49 0.25 9.89
N ILE A 400 -17.92 0.16 8.69
CA ILE A 400 -18.54 0.64 7.44
C ILE A 400 -19.81 -0.13 7.12
N GLY A 401 -19.73 -1.47 7.08
CA GLY A 401 -20.85 -2.33 6.72
C GLY A 401 -22.01 -2.25 7.72
N SER A 402 -21.74 -1.98 8.99
CA SER A 402 -22.76 -1.82 10.03
C SER A 402 -23.69 -0.63 9.80
N LEU A 403 -23.21 0.38 9.07
CA LEU A 403 -23.98 1.54 8.64
C LEU A 403 -24.86 1.26 7.41
N GLY A 404 -24.77 0.05 6.84
CA GLY A 404 -25.46 -0.32 5.60
C GLY A 404 -24.74 0.13 4.33
N ILE A 405 -23.51 0.63 4.43
CA ILE A 405 -22.70 1.05 3.28
C ILE A 405 -22.04 -0.17 2.60
N PRO A 406 -22.23 -0.38 1.29
CA PRO A 406 -21.51 -1.37 0.51
C PRO A 406 -19.99 -1.22 0.64
N VAL A 407 -19.31 -2.31 1.01
CA VAL A 407 -17.86 -2.31 1.21
C VAL A 407 -17.18 -3.50 0.51
N VAL A 408 -16.05 -3.24 -0.12
CA VAL A 408 -15.15 -4.27 -0.72
C VAL A 408 -13.80 -4.18 -0.03
N GLY A 409 -13.30 -5.32 0.46
CA GLY A 409 -11.97 -5.40 1.05
C GLY A 409 -10.91 -5.87 0.05
N CYS A 410 -9.71 -5.33 0.11
CA CYS A 410 -8.58 -5.73 -0.73
C CYS A 410 -7.32 -5.95 0.14
N SER A 411 -6.75 -7.14 0.11
CA SER A 411 -5.54 -7.48 0.87
C SER A 411 -4.90 -8.74 0.31
N TYR A 412 -3.66 -9.04 0.72
CA TYR A 412 -3.09 -10.36 0.57
C TYR A 412 -3.84 -11.36 1.48
N CYS A 413 -4.55 -12.29 0.85
CA CYS A 413 -5.38 -13.32 1.50
C CYS A 413 -4.83 -14.74 1.26
N GLY A 414 -3.51 -14.85 1.01
CA GLY A 414 -2.79 -16.11 0.79
C GLY A 414 -2.83 -17.07 1.99
N VAL A 415 -1.96 -18.09 2.01
CA VAL A 415 -1.94 -19.09 3.09
C VAL A 415 -1.61 -18.46 4.44
N GLN A 416 -0.57 -17.61 4.51
CA GLN A 416 -0.19 -16.87 5.72
C GLN A 416 -1.13 -15.69 5.99
N GLY A 417 -1.72 -15.14 4.93
CA GLY A 417 -2.71 -14.05 4.99
C GLY A 417 -4.15 -14.54 5.10
N ALA A 418 -4.37 -15.83 5.36
CA ALA A 418 -5.72 -16.36 5.44
C ALA A 418 -6.50 -15.53 6.46
N LEU A 419 -7.69 -15.05 6.08
CA LEU A 419 -8.52 -14.19 6.92
C LEU A 419 -9.07 -14.98 8.10
N VAL A 420 -8.21 -15.22 9.10
CA VAL A 420 -8.56 -15.93 10.35
C VAL A 420 -9.59 -15.13 11.13
N VAL A 421 -9.56 -13.80 10.97
CA VAL A 421 -10.55 -12.86 11.51
C VAL A 421 -11.48 -12.46 10.38
N GLY A 422 -12.79 -12.58 10.62
CA GLY A 422 -13.81 -12.30 9.62
C GLY A 422 -15.12 -11.87 10.27
N ASN A 423 -15.89 -11.08 9.54
CA ASN A 423 -17.24 -10.68 9.91
C ASN A 423 -18.19 -10.79 8.71
N LYS A 424 -19.50 -10.61 8.94
CA LYS A 424 -20.52 -10.79 7.90
C LYS A 424 -20.45 -9.78 6.74
N TYR A 425 -19.68 -8.70 6.88
CA TYR A 425 -19.50 -7.64 5.87
C TYR A 425 -18.23 -7.84 5.02
N MET A 426 -17.39 -8.82 5.36
CA MET A 426 -16.25 -9.26 4.55
C MET A 426 -16.68 -10.30 3.50
N ASP A 427 -17.83 -10.08 2.89
CA ASP A 427 -18.45 -10.98 1.92
C ASP A 427 -17.94 -10.77 0.49
N VAL A 428 -17.29 -9.64 0.21
CA VAL A 428 -16.68 -9.33 -1.10
C VAL A 428 -15.25 -8.87 -0.90
N MET A 429 -14.30 -9.66 -1.41
CA MET A 429 -12.87 -9.51 -1.21
C MET A 429 -12.13 -9.59 -2.54
N VAL A 430 -11.06 -8.79 -2.69
CA VAL A 430 -10.08 -8.88 -3.77
C VAL A 430 -8.75 -9.29 -3.16
N ASP A 431 -8.25 -10.46 -3.56
CA ASP A 431 -6.98 -10.99 -3.11
C ASP A 431 -5.82 -10.37 -3.92
N HIS A 432 -4.76 -9.94 -3.24
CA HIS A 432 -3.50 -9.50 -3.85
C HIS A 432 -2.52 -10.65 -4.11
N CYS A 433 -2.81 -11.84 -3.60
CA CYS A 433 -1.95 -13.01 -3.72
C CYS A 433 -1.81 -13.44 -5.19
N VAL A 434 -0.58 -13.42 -5.69
CA VAL A 434 -0.21 -13.91 -7.03
C VAL A 434 0.71 -15.13 -6.98
N THR A 435 1.13 -15.55 -5.78
CA THR A 435 2.01 -16.70 -5.63
C THR A 435 1.23 -18.01 -5.78
N GLU A 436 1.80 -18.96 -6.54
CA GLU A 436 1.15 -20.22 -6.93
C GLU A 436 0.67 -21.05 -5.74
N HIS A 437 1.46 -21.06 -4.66
CA HIS A 437 1.16 -21.80 -3.45
C HIS A 437 0.52 -20.94 -2.35
N GLY A 438 0.23 -19.68 -2.68
CA GLY A 438 -0.33 -18.72 -1.76
C GLY A 438 0.63 -18.25 -0.67
N ASN A 439 1.93 -18.58 -0.74
CA ASN A 439 2.91 -18.20 0.27
C ASN A 439 3.60 -16.88 -0.06
N VAL A 440 4.07 -16.16 0.95
CA VAL A 440 5.06 -15.09 0.73
C VAL A 440 6.41 -15.70 0.31
N GLU A 441 7.13 -15.02 -0.57
CA GLU A 441 8.39 -15.47 -1.17
C GLU A 441 9.58 -14.52 -0.89
N ASP A 442 9.36 -13.52 -0.06
CA ASP A 442 10.32 -12.49 0.37
C ASP A 442 10.82 -11.58 -0.76
N ILE A 443 10.00 -11.47 -1.82
CA ILE A 443 10.24 -10.64 -3.00
C ILE A 443 9.49 -9.33 -2.84
N LEU A 444 10.19 -8.19 -2.94
CA LEU A 444 9.62 -6.87 -2.73
C LEU A 444 8.40 -6.62 -3.64
N ALA A 445 7.30 -6.15 -3.03
CA ALA A 445 6.05 -5.71 -3.64
C ALA A 445 5.22 -6.78 -4.39
N LYS A 446 5.62 -8.06 -4.33
CA LYS A 446 5.02 -9.13 -5.11
C LYS A 446 3.51 -9.30 -4.92
N ASN A 447 3.06 -9.27 -3.68
CA ASN A 447 1.67 -9.48 -3.27
C ASN A 447 1.04 -8.17 -2.76
N THR A 448 1.29 -7.06 -3.47
CA THR A 448 0.66 -5.76 -3.20
C THR A 448 -0.48 -5.45 -4.17
N GLY A 449 -1.25 -4.41 -3.86
CA GLY A 449 -2.23 -3.84 -4.77
C GLY A 449 -1.63 -3.47 -6.13
N THR A 450 -2.34 -3.81 -7.20
CA THR A 450 -2.01 -3.46 -8.59
C THR A 450 -3.19 -2.82 -9.29
N GLU A 451 -2.95 -2.30 -10.50
CA GLU A 451 -4.01 -1.84 -11.38
C GLU A 451 -5.07 -2.93 -11.57
N GLU A 452 -4.70 -4.18 -11.87
CA GLU A 452 -5.66 -5.28 -12.04
C GLU A 452 -6.59 -5.44 -10.81
N THR A 453 -6.01 -5.47 -9.61
CA THR A 453 -6.79 -5.57 -8.37
C THR A 453 -7.69 -4.35 -8.14
N ALA A 454 -7.23 -3.15 -8.50
CA ALA A 454 -8.02 -1.93 -8.44
C ALA A 454 -9.20 -1.95 -9.41
N ILE A 455 -9.00 -2.43 -10.64
CA ILE A 455 -10.07 -2.58 -11.63
C ILE A 455 -11.16 -3.51 -11.08
N ARG A 456 -10.76 -4.65 -10.52
CA ARG A 456 -11.68 -5.64 -9.94
C ARG A 456 -12.43 -5.05 -8.74
N ALA A 457 -11.75 -4.37 -7.84
CA ALA A 457 -12.38 -3.75 -6.67
C ALA A 457 -13.41 -2.69 -7.05
N VAL A 458 -13.09 -1.84 -8.04
CA VAL A 458 -14.03 -0.83 -8.55
C VAL A 458 -15.26 -1.46 -9.22
N ALA A 459 -15.07 -2.52 -10.01
CA ALA A 459 -16.21 -3.24 -10.58
C ALA A 459 -17.11 -3.88 -9.50
N LEU A 460 -16.49 -4.50 -8.49
CA LEU A 460 -17.20 -5.17 -7.41
C LEU A 460 -17.97 -4.19 -6.52
N VAL A 461 -17.40 -3.03 -6.17
CA VAL A 461 -18.11 -2.05 -5.34
C VAL A 461 -19.32 -1.48 -6.09
N LYS A 462 -19.18 -1.16 -7.38
CA LYS A 462 -20.31 -0.72 -8.22
C LYS A 462 -21.42 -1.76 -8.27
N ASN A 463 -21.07 -3.03 -8.51
CA ASN A 463 -22.05 -4.13 -8.51
C ASN A 463 -22.72 -4.31 -7.14
N LYS A 464 -21.98 -4.14 -6.05
CA LYS A 464 -22.52 -4.27 -4.69
C LYS A 464 -23.50 -3.15 -4.37
N ILE A 465 -23.21 -1.92 -4.82
CA ILE A 465 -24.09 -0.75 -4.68
C ILE A 465 -25.46 -0.99 -5.34
N VAL A 466 -25.47 -1.51 -6.58
CA VAL A 466 -26.74 -1.77 -7.30
C VAL A 466 -27.41 -3.09 -6.91
N GLY A 467 -26.86 -3.81 -5.93
CA GLY A 467 -27.42 -5.07 -5.42
C GLY A 467 -27.32 -6.25 -6.38
N GLU A 468 -26.34 -6.25 -7.28
CA GLU A 468 -26.06 -7.39 -8.16
C GLU A 468 -25.57 -8.59 -7.35
N LYS A 469 -25.82 -9.80 -7.87
CA LYS A 469 -25.39 -11.02 -7.21
C LYS A 469 -23.89 -11.23 -7.41
N ILE A 470 -23.12 -11.15 -6.33
CA ILE A 470 -21.67 -11.34 -6.32
C ILE A 470 -21.32 -12.70 -5.69
N ARG A 471 -20.28 -13.38 -6.19
CA ARG A 471 -19.72 -14.58 -5.56
C ARG A 471 -19.15 -14.18 -4.19
N GLN A 472 -19.57 -14.86 -3.13
CA GLN A 472 -19.03 -14.60 -1.80
C GLN A 472 -17.53 -14.91 -1.75
N ALA A 473 -16.81 -14.08 -1.00
CA ALA A 473 -15.41 -14.29 -0.69
C ALA A 473 -15.19 -15.63 0.01
N GLU A 474 -14.13 -16.32 -0.37
CA GLU A 474 -13.75 -17.57 0.27
C GLU A 474 -13.05 -17.30 1.61
N ARG A 475 -13.38 -18.08 2.64
CA ARG A 475 -12.77 -17.93 3.98
C ARG A 475 -11.36 -18.52 4.07
N ARG A 476 -10.92 -19.26 3.05
CA ARG A 476 -9.59 -19.89 2.98
C ARG A 476 -9.03 -19.65 1.61
N TYR A 477 -7.70 -19.60 1.54
CA TYR A 477 -6.98 -19.56 0.27
C TYR A 477 -7.44 -20.72 -0.63
N ASN A 478 -7.72 -20.39 -1.89
CA ASN A 478 -8.11 -21.34 -2.91
C ASN A 478 -7.40 -20.99 -4.22
N PRO A 479 -6.45 -21.82 -4.68
CA PRO A 479 -5.70 -21.54 -5.91
C PRO A 479 -6.59 -21.56 -7.16
N ALA A 480 -7.75 -22.22 -7.12
CA ALA A 480 -8.72 -22.17 -8.21
C ALA A 480 -9.34 -20.78 -8.37
N LEU A 481 -9.45 -20.00 -7.29
CA LEU A 481 -9.95 -18.62 -7.35
C LEU A 481 -9.00 -17.70 -8.11
N ILE A 482 -7.69 -17.84 -7.90
CA ILE A 482 -6.67 -17.07 -8.64
C ILE A 482 -6.80 -17.36 -10.14
N LYS A 483 -6.82 -18.64 -10.51
CA LYS A 483 -6.96 -19.05 -11.91
C LYS A 483 -8.27 -18.56 -12.54
N ASP A 484 -9.38 -18.66 -11.82
CA ASP A 484 -10.68 -18.13 -12.26
C ASP A 484 -10.58 -16.60 -12.51
N ASN A 485 -9.88 -15.87 -11.63
CA ASN A 485 -9.71 -14.42 -11.78
C ASN A 485 -8.81 -14.06 -12.96
N GLU A 486 -7.72 -14.79 -13.18
CA GLU A 486 -6.83 -14.62 -14.33
C GLU A 486 -7.57 -14.88 -15.65
N GLU A 487 -8.33 -15.98 -15.75
CA GLU A 487 -9.17 -16.30 -16.91
C GLU A 487 -10.23 -15.21 -17.17
N LEU A 488 -10.88 -14.72 -16.11
CA LEU A 488 -11.84 -13.61 -16.20
C LEU A 488 -11.17 -12.31 -16.64
N ALA A 489 -9.96 -12.03 -16.15
CA ALA A 489 -9.19 -10.87 -16.57
C ALA A 489 -8.80 -10.97 -18.04
N GLU A 490 -8.39 -12.14 -18.53
CA GLU A 490 -8.15 -12.40 -19.96
C GLU A 490 -9.42 -12.27 -20.81
N GLU A 491 -10.58 -12.74 -20.33
CA GLU A 491 -11.84 -12.61 -21.05
C GLU A 491 -12.32 -11.15 -21.16
N VAL A 492 -12.12 -10.35 -20.10
CA VAL A 492 -12.58 -8.96 -20.05
C VAL A 492 -11.56 -7.99 -20.66
N TYR A 493 -10.25 -8.28 -20.51
CA TYR A 493 -9.16 -7.36 -20.89
C TYR A 493 -8.22 -7.92 -21.98
N GLY A 494 -8.24 -9.23 -22.27
CA GLY A 494 -7.40 -9.87 -23.30
C GLY A 494 -7.80 -9.57 -24.75
N HIS A 495 -8.86 -8.78 -24.97
CA HIS A 495 -9.10 -8.09 -26.23
C HIS A 495 -8.46 -6.71 -26.16
N ALA A 496 -7.14 -6.66 -26.33
CA ALA A 496 -6.37 -5.44 -26.36
C ALA A 496 -7.01 -4.40 -27.30
N ASP A 497 -7.39 -3.24 -26.75
CA ASP A 497 -7.49 -2.01 -27.52
C ASP A 497 -6.08 -1.67 -28.01
N PRO A 498 -5.83 -1.59 -29.33
CA PRO A 498 -4.49 -1.33 -29.90
C PRO A 498 -3.87 0.02 -29.49
N ARG A 499 -4.55 0.81 -28.67
CA ARG A 499 -4.07 2.09 -28.14
C ARG A 499 -3.27 1.99 -26.84
N TYR A 500 -3.23 0.82 -26.20
CA TYR A 500 -2.53 0.60 -24.93
C TYR A 500 -1.45 -0.49 -24.98
N SER A 501 -1.01 -0.90 -26.17
CA SER A 501 0.28 -1.58 -26.30
C SER A 501 1.40 -0.54 -26.26
N CYS A 502 2.17 -0.50 -25.17
CA CYS A 502 3.47 0.18 -25.16
C CYS A 502 4.42 -0.53 -26.13
N GLU A 503 4.73 0.15 -27.23
CA GLU A 503 6.12 0.29 -27.69
C GLU A 503 6.77 1.44 -26.92
#